data_AF-A0A929M5R8-F1
#
_entry.id   AF-A0A929M5R8-F1
#
_cell.length_a   1.000
_cell.length_b   1.000
_cell.length_c   1.000
_cell.angle_alpha   90.00
_cell.angle_beta   90.00
_cell.angle_gamma   90.00
#
_symmetry.space_group_name_H-M   'P 1'
#
loop_
_entity.id
_entity.type
_entity.pdbx_description
1 polymer ?
#
loop_
_entity_poly.entity_id
_entity_poly.type
_entity_poly.pdbx_seq_one_letter_code
_entity_poly.pdbx_strand_id
1 'polypeptide(L)'
;MKNKEKKKYVGASSHSHEDNPLVVEARMQTKALGTLSVYRRIAYSGIAIGAWLIYLSIYGSLSSTTMATTLLVIGIILLVISVPIAGILYIGISRGKQNVEKIIKELEKNSPQAKVEESSDKEE
;
A
#
# COMPACT_ATOMS: atom_id res chain seq x y z
N MET A 1 56.18 20.21 -25.15
CA MET A 1 54.74 19.89 -25.33
C MET A 1 54.22 19.21 -24.08
N LYS A 2 53.37 19.87 -23.29
CA LYS A 2 52.80 19.27 -22.06
C LYS A 2 51.67 18.32 -22.46
N ASN A 3 51.90 17.04 -22.22
CA ASN A 3 50.93 15.98 -22.42
C ASN A 3 49.76 16.21 -21.44
N LYS A 4 48.59 16.62 -21.95
CA LYS A 4 47.39 16.80 -21.13
C LYS A 4 46.87 15.42 -20.77
N GLU A 5 47.20 14.96 -19.57
CA GLU A 5 46.52 13.82 -18.96
C GLU A 5 45.01 14.05 -19.05
N LYS A 6 44.36 13.28 -19.92
CA LYS A 6 42.90 13.19 -19.91
C LYS A 6 42.53 12.61 -18.56
N LYS A 7 42.10 13.47 -17.63
CA LYS A 7 41.40 13.02 -16.42
C LYS A 7 40.22 12.19 -16.91
N LYS A 8 40.38 10.88 -16.81
CA LYS A 8 39.31 9.92 -16.97
C LYS A 8 38.37 10.27 -15.83
N TYR A 9 37.28 10.97 -16.14
CA TYR A 9 36.13 11.01 -15.27
C TYR A 9 35.68 9.56 -15.20
N VAL A 10 36.26 8.83 -14.26
CA VAL A 10 35.71 7.56 -13.78
C VAL A 10 34.31 7.96 -13.42
N GLY A 11 33.35 7.51 -14.22
CA GLY A 11 31.95 7.82 -14.00
C GLY A 11 31.74 7.66 -12.52
N ALA A 12 31.24 8.71 -11.87
CA ALA A 12 30.63 8.56 -10.58
C ALA A 12 29.75 7.34 -10.74
N SER A 13 30.18 6.23 -10.14
CA SER A 13 29.34 5.07 -10.00
C SER A 13 28.11 5.68 -9.38
N SER A 14 27.08 5.81 -10.21
CA SER A 14 25.70 5.88 -9.81
C SER A 14 25.56 4.64 -8.93
N HIS A 15 25.95 4.78 -7.66
CA HIS A 15 25.65 3.84 -6.62
C HIS A 15 24.15 3.87 -6.60
N SER A 16 23.65 2.86 -7.29
CA SER A 16 22.28 2.53 -7.51
C SER A 16 21.53 2.87 -6.24
N HIS A 17 20.45 3.64 -6.37
CA HIS A 17 19.43 3.66 -5.32
C HIS A 17 18.97 2.23 -4.93
N GLU A 18 19.33 1.21 -5.71
CA GLU A 18 19.14 -0.23 -5.48
C GLU A 18 20.09 -0.85 -4.43
N ASP A 19 21.23 -0.24 -4.09
CA ASP A 19 22.19 -0.81 -3.12
C ASP A 19 21.77 -0.57 -1.66
N ASN A 20 20.83 0.35 -1.42
CA ASN A 20 20.35 0.67 -0.08
C ASN A 20 19.24 -0.32 0.32
N PRO A 21 19.45 -1.22 1.30
CA PRO A 21 18.49 -2.26 1.66
C PRO A 21 17.12 -1.69 2.06
N LEU A 22 17.11 -0.47 2.61
CA LEU A 22 15.89 0.26 2.98
C LEU A 22 15.05 0.64 1.74
N VAL A 23 15.69 1.00 0.62
CA VAL A 23 14.99 1.35 -0.64
C VAL A 23 14.36 0.10 -1.27
N VAL A 24 15.07 -1.03 -1.21
CA VAL A 24 14.56 -2.33 -1.69
C VAL A 24 13.36 -2.76 -0.85
N GLU A 25 13.46 -2.65 0.48
CA GLU A 25 12.36 -2.96 1.39
C GLU A 25 11.13 -2.08 1.16
N ALA A 26 11.31 -0.75 1.04
CA ALA A 26 10.24 0.19 0.75
C ALA A 26 9.53 -0.13 -0.59
N ARG A 27 10.28 -0.54 -1.62
CA ARG A 27 9.73 -0.94 -2.92
C ARG A 27 8.91 -2.22 -2.81
N MET A 28 9.40 -3.23 -2.08
CA MET A 28 8.66 -4.47 -1.85
C MET A 28 7.35 -4.23 -1.09
N GLN A 29 7.39 -3.40 -0.04
CA GLN A 29 6.19 -3.04 0.72
C GLN A 29 5.20 -2.22 -0.10
N THR A 30 5.68 -1.29 -0.93
CA THR A 30 4.82 -0.51 -1.84
C THR A 30 4.10 -1.41 -2.85
N LYS A 31 4.81 -2.39 -3.43
CA LYS A 31 4.20 -3.37 -4.33
C LYS A 31 3.13 -4.21 -3.62
N ALA A 32 3.43 -4.66 -2.40
CA ALA A 32 2.47 -5.40 -1.58
C ALA A 32 1.21 -4.57 -1.26
N LEU A 33 1.36 -3.29 -0.88
CA LEU A 33 0.25 -2.37 -0.65
C LEU A 33 -0.63 -2.17 -1.89
N GLY A 34 -0.02 -2.10 -3.07
CA GLY A 34 -0.74 -2.02 -4.34
C GLY A 34 -1.69 -3.19 -4.52
N THR A 35 -1.19 -4.43 -4.36
CA THR A 35 -2.01 -5.63 -4.46
C THR A 35 -3.07 -5.71 -3.36
N LEU A 36 -2.72 -5.35 -2.12
CA LEU A 36 -3.65 -5.35 -0.98
C LEU A 36 -4.84 -4.40 -1.20
N SER A 37 -4.62 -3.29 -1.91
CA SER A 37 -5.68 -2.33 -2.26
C SER A 37 -6.73 -2.91 -3.22
N VAL A 38 -6.33 -3.81 -4.13
CA VAL A 38 -7.25 -4.50 -5.06
C VAL A 38 -8.11 -5.49 -4.29
N TYR A 39 -7.50 -6.31 -3.42
CA TYR A 39 -8.24 -7.23 -2.55
C TYR A 39 -9.24 -6.50 -1.65
N ARG A 40 -8.88 -5.30 -1.17
CA ARG A 40 -9.82 -4.47 -0.40
C ARG A 40 -11.04 -4.08 -1.23
N ARG A 41 -10.88 -3.74 -2.51
CA ARG A 41 -12.02 -3.43 -3.41
C ARG A 41 -12.92 -4.65 -3.60
N ILE A 42 -12.32 -5.83 -3.79
CA ILE A 42 -13.08 -7.09 -3.90
C ILE A 42 -13.90 -7.35 -2.62
N ALA A 43 -13.30 -7.15 -1.45
CA ALA A 43 -14.01 -7.30 -0.17
C ALA A 43 -15.18 -6.32 -0.04
N TYR A 44 -15.00 -5.05 -0.42
CA TYR A 44 -16.11 -4.08 -0.43
C TYR A 44 -17.21 -4.43 -1.43
N SER A 45 -16.86 -4.96 -2.60
CA SER A 45 -17.86 -5.47 -3.55
C SER A 45 -18.66 -6.62 -2.96
N GLY A 46 -18.01 -7.54 -2.23
CA GLY A 46 -18.69 -8.61 -1.49
C GLY A 46 -19.67 -8.07 -0.46
N ILE A 47 -19.28 -7.02 0.29
CA ILE A 47 -20.18 -6.35 1.24
C ILE A 47 -21.39 -5.75 0.53
N ALA A 48 -21.17 -5.03 -0.58
CA ALA A 48 -22.24 -4.40 -1.34
C ALA A 48 -23.24 -5.41 -1.90
N ILE A 49 -22.74 -6.52 -2.48
CA ILE A 49 -23.59 -7.59 -3.00
C ILE A 49 -24.36 -8.26 -1.85
N GLY A 50 -23.70 -8.55 -0.72
CA GLY A 50 -24.35 -9.17 0.43
C GLY A 50 -25.48 -8.33 1.00
N ALA A 51 -25.24 -7.03 1.18
CA ALA A 51 -26.26 -6.08 1.60
C ALA A 51 -27.41 -5.98 0.59
N TRP A 52 -27.11 -5.97 -0.70
CA TRP A 52 -28.13 -5.93 -1.75
C TRP A 52 -29.01 -7.19 -1.76
N LEU A 53 -28.42 -8.38 -1.61
CA LEU A 53 -29.17 -9.64 -1.51
C LEU A 53 -30.10 -9.66 -0.30
N ILE A 54 -29.64 -9.17 0.86
CA ILE A 54 -30.47 -9.03 2.06
C ILE A 54 -31.62 -8.05 1.79
N TYR A 55 -31.34 -6.89 1.19
CA TYR A 55 -32.38 -5.92 0.85
C TYR A 55 -33.43 -6.51 -0.09
N LEU A 56 -33.01 -7.20 -1.16
CA LEU A 56 -33.91 -7.85 -2.12
C LEU A 56 -34.80 -8.91 -1.46
N SER A 57 -34.24 -9.62 -0.48
CA SER A 57 -34.94 -10.70 0.23
C SER A 57 -35.96 -10.19 1.25
N ILE A 58 -35.73 -9.03 1.87
CA ILE A 58 -36.63 -8.50 2.92
C ILE A 58 -37.63 -7.49 2.34
N TYR A 59 -37.16 -6.57 1.50
CA TYR A 59 -37.93 -5.41 1.05
C TYR A 59 -38.13 -5.37 -0.47
N GLY A 60 -37.31 -6.11 -1.22
CA GLY A 60 -37.35 -6.11 -2.68
C GLY A 60 -38.38 -7.08 -3.26
N SER A 61 -38.31 -7.19 -4.59
CA SER A 61 -39.20 -8.02 -5.41
C SER A 61 -39.12 -9.52 -5.11
N LEU A 62 -38.07 -9.98 -4.41
CA LEU A 62 -37.92 -11.38 -4.04
C LEU A 62 -38.51 -11.73 -2.67
N SER A 63 -38.98 -10.75 -1.89
CA SER A 63 -39.54 -10.98 -0.56
C SER A 63 -40.74 -11.93 -0.52
N SER A 64 -41.55 -11.95 -1.58
CA SER A 64 -42.71 -12.83 -1.71
C SER A 64 -42.41 -14.17 -2.41
N THR A 65 -41.15 -14.43 -2.76
CA THR A 65 -40.74 -15.67 -3.43
C THR A 65 -40.28 -16.73 -2.44
N THR A 66 -40.41 -18.00 -2.79
CA THR A 66 -39.89 -19.12 -1.99
C THR A 66 -38.36 -19.08 -1.80
N MET A 67 -37.65 -18.24 -2.58
CA MET A 67 -36.20 -18.08 -2.53
C MET A 67 -35.73 -16.98 -1.57
N ALA A 68 -36.64 -16.19 -0.99
CA ALA A 68 -36.30 -15.06 -0.11
C ALA A 68 -35.38 -15.47 1.04
N THR A 69 -35.73 -16.55 1.75
CA THR A 69 -34.97 -17.05 2.90
C THR A 69 -33.57 -17.52 2.48
N THR A 70 -33.45 -18.20 1.34
CA THR A 70 -32.17 -18.70 0.83
C THR A 70 -31.23 -17.54 0.49
N LEU A 71 -31.72 -16.52 -0.20
CA LEU A 71 -30.93 -15.34 -0.58
C LEU A 71 -30.53 -14.50 0.63
N LEU A 72 -31.41 -14.42 1.64
CA LEU A 72 -31.09 -13.76 2.90
C LEU A 72 -29.93 -14.46 3.62
N VAL A 73 -29.96 -15.79 3.73
CA VAL A 73 -28.88 -16.58 4.34
C VAL A 73 -27.58 -16.40 3.56
N ILE A 74 -27.62 -16.47 2.23
CA ILE A 74 -26.44 -16.23 1.37
C ILE A 74 -25.87 -14.82 1.60
N GLY A 75 -26.73 -13.81 1.62
CA GLY A 75 -26.31 -12.42 1.84
C GLY A 75 -25.65 -12.22 3.21
N ILE A 76 -26.20 -12.84 4.26
CA ILE A 76 -25.61 -12.81 5.62
C ILE A 76 -24.23 -13.50 5.63
N ILE A 77 -24.12 -14.70 5.06
CA ILE A 77 -22.83 -15.42 5.00
C ILE A 77 -21.78 -14.57 4.26
N LEU A 78 -22.17 -13.94 3.15
CA LEU A 78 -21.28 -13.08 2.39
C LEU A 78 -20.80 -11.88 3.20
N LEU A 79 -21.68 -11.24 3.99
CA LEU A 79 -21.31 -10.16 4.90
C LEU A 79 -20.38 -10.64 6.01
N VAL A 80 -20.69 -11.76 6.65
CA VAL A 80 -19.89 -12.33 7.75
C VAL A 80 -18.46 -12.64 7.32
N ILE A 81 -18.25 -13.03 6.06
CA ILE A 81 -16.91 -13.29 5.52
C ILE A 81 -16.25 -11.98 5.05
N SER A 82 -16.99 -11.13 4.33
CA SER A 82 -16.41 -9.96 3.65
C SER A 82 -16.02 -8.85 4.62
N VAL A 83 -16.80 -8.63 5.69
CA VAL A 83 -16.55 -7.55 6.67
C VAL A 83 -15.23 -7.78 7.43
N PRO A 84 -14.96 -8.96 8.02
CA PRO A 84 -13.66 -9.22 8.67
C PRO A 84 -12.49 -9.10 7.70
N ILE A 85 -12.62 -9.63 6.48
CA ILE A 85 -11.57 -9.54 5.45
C ILE A 85 -11.27 -8.06 5.12
N ALA A 86 -12.31 -7.25 4.88
CA ALA A 86 -12.16 -5.82 4.63
C ALA A 86 -11.47 -5.11 5.81
N GLY A 87 -11.83 -5.46 7.04
CA GLY A 87 -11.21 -4.94 8.26
C GLY A 87 -9.72 -5.28 8.34
N ILE A 88 -9.35 -6.56 8.20
CA ILE A 88 -7.95 -7.00 8.26
C ILE A 88 -7.12 -6.31 7.16
N LEU A 89 -7.64 -6.24 5.93
CA LEU A 89 -6.97 -5.56 4.83
C LEU A 89 -6.83 -4.06 5.10
N TYR A 90 -7.82 -3.42 5.70
CA TYR A 90 -7.75 -2.00 6.08
C TYR A 90 -6.63 -1.74 7.08
N ILE A 91 -6.56 -2.52 8.16
CA ILE A 91 -5.48 -2.40 9.16
C ILE A 91 -4.12 -2.67 8.50
N GLY A 92 -4.01 -3.73 7.70
CA GLY A 92 -2.76 -4.10 7.04
C GLY A 92 -2.23 -3.01 6.10
N ILE A 93 -3.11 -2.41 5.28
CA ILE A 93 -2.75 -1.30 4.39
C ILE A 93 -2.28 -0.08 5.20
N SER A 94 -3.00 0.25 6.27
CA SER A 94 -2.69 1.42 7.09
C SER A 94 -1.33 1.28 7.78
N ARG A 95 -1.06 0.11 8.38
CA ARG A 95 0.24 -0.18 9.01
C ARG A 95 1.38 -0.23 8.00
N GLY A 96 1.17 -0.85 6.83
CA GLY A 96 2.20 -0.91 5.79
C GLY A 96 2.55 0.47 5.24
N LYS A 97 1.57 1.36 5.05
CA LYS A 97 1.84 2.75 4.64
C LYS A 97 2.68 3.51 5.68
N GLN A 98 2.34 3.39 6.96
CA GLN A 98 3.11 4.00 8.03
C GLN A 98 4.55 3.49 8.09
N ASN A 99 4.78 2.20 7.79
CA ASN A 99 6.13 1.63 7.77
C ASN A 99 6.98 2.18 6.62
N VAL A 100 6.40 2.27 5.41
CA VAL A 100 7.08 2.88 4.25
C VAL A 100 7.38 4.36 4.50
N GLU A 101 6.47 5.10 5.12
CA GLU A 101 6.67 6.53 5.43
C GLU A 101 7.84 6.75 6.39
N LYS A 102 8.02 5.87 7.39
CA LYS A 102 9.18 5.90 8.30
C LYS A 102 10.49 5.68 7.54
N ILE A 103 10.53 4.68 6.66
CA ILE A 103 11.72 4.40 5.85
C ILE A 103 12.08 5.60 4.97
N ILE A 104 11.09 6.23 4.31
CA ILE A 104 11.32 7.41 3.47
C ILE A 104 11.86 8.58 4.30
N LYS A 105 11.28 8.85 5.48
CA LYS A 105 11.76 9.90 6.39
C LYS A 105 13.19 9.66 6.87
N GLU A 106 13.54 8.40 7.17
CA GLU A 106 14.91 8.04 7.53
C GLU A 106 15.89 8.21 6.35
N LEU A 107 15.46 7.88 5.13
CA LEU A 107 16.26 8.10 3.93
C LEU A 107 16.45 9.59 3.63
N GLU A 108 15.42 10.41 3.75
CA GLU A 108 15.51 11.88 3.60
C GLU A 108 16.47 12.48 4.63
N LYS A 109 16.33 12.12 5.91
CA LYS A 109 17.23 12.60 6.97
C LYS A 109 18.69 12.21 6.73
N ASN A 110 18.94 11.00 6.24
CA ASN A 110 20.30 10.51 5.97
C ASN A 110 20.79 10.88 4.56
N SER A 111 20.02 11.65 3.79
CA SER A 111 20.41 12.05 2.45
C SER A 111 21.57 13.05 2.50
N PRO A 112 22.50 13.01 1.53
CA PRO A 112 23.67 13.90 1.49
C PRO A 112 23.33 15.39 1.56
N GLN A 113 22.15 15.80 1.07
CA GLN A 113 21.68 17.20 1.09
C GLN A 113 21.30 17.67 2.51
N ALA A 114 20.59 16.85 3.27
CA ALA A 114 20.22 17.15 4.67
C ALA A 114 21.44 17.20 5.59
N LYS A 115 22.46 16.38 5.30
CA LYS A 115 23.70 16.31 6.09
C LYS A 115 24.62 17.52 5.87
N VAL A 116 24.47 18.23 4.74
CA VAL A 116 25.23 19.45 4.41
C VAL A 116 24.62 20.68 5.10
N GLU A 117 23.28 20.79 5.15
CA GLU A 117 22.59 21.85 5.91
C GLU A 117 22.83 21.73 7.43
N GLU A 118 22.80 20.52 7.99
CA GLU A 118 23.06 20.32 9.43
C GLU A 118 24.53 20.63 9.82
N SER A 119 25.47 20.52 8.87
CA SER A 119 26.87 20.88 9.11
C SER A 119 27.16 22.38 8.97
N SER A 120 26.43 23.12 8.13
CA SER A 120 26.63 24.57 8.00
C SER A 120 26.02 25.35 9.16
N ASP A 121 24.90 24.89 9.72
CA ASP A 121 24.23 25.52 10.89
C ASP A 121 24.99 25.33 12.22
N LYS A 122 26.00 24.45 12.26
CA LYS A 122 26.83 24.20 13.46
C LYS A 122 28.18 24.91 13.42
N GLU A 123 28.52 25.55 12.29
CA GLU A 123 29.77 26.30 12.09
C GLU A 123 29.58 27.83 12.13
N GLU A 124 28.34 28.33 12.26
CA GLU A 124 28.03 29.72 12.66
C GLU A 124 27.78 29.85 14.17
#